data_AF-A0A6A6DPU6-F1
#
_entry.id   AF-A0A6A6DPU6-F1
#
_cell.length_a   1.000
_cell.length_b   1.000
_cell.length_c   1.000
_cell.angle_alpha   90.00
_cell.angle_beta   90.00
_cell.angle_gamma   90.00
#
_symmetry.space_group_name_H-M   'P 1'
#
loop_
_entity.id
_entity.type
_entity.pdbx_description
1 polymer ?
#
loop_
_entity_poly.entity_id
_entity_poly.type
_entity_poly.pdbx_seq_one_letter_code
_entity_poly.pdbx_strand_id
1 'polypeptide(L)'
;YDISAYIVISTYDVGMGTLDLYITYPAQPTGHKAFPEYYMVKLGSFALIRGSNTFREALTAFRNMRDWAKEHRNRFIAEANAKVRGLRR
;
A
#
# COMPACT_ATOMS: atom_id res chain seq x y z
N TYR A 1 15.42 -5.84 7.31
CA TYR A 1 14.20 -6.16 6.56
C TYR A 1 13.06 -5.96 7.52
N ASP A 2 12.13 -5.06 7.24
CA ASP A 2 10.87 -4.97 7.99
C ASP A 2 9.76 -5.61 7.14
N ILE A 3 8.93 -6.45 7.77
CA ILE A 3 7.86 -7.23 7.11
C ILE A 3 6.60 -6.35 6.98
N SER A 4 6.80 -5.06 6.76
CA SER A 4 5.75 -4.06 6.87
C SER A 4 5.07 -3.81 5.53
N ALA A 5 3.74 -3.67 5.57
CA ALA A 5 2.89 -3.59 4.39
C ALA A 5 2.70 -2.14 3.90
N TYR A 6 3.76 -1.55 3.34
CA TYR A 6 3.73 -0.14 2.88
C TYR A 6 3.13 0.07 1.49
N ILE A 7 2.88 -1.01 0.76
CA ILE A 7 2.34 -0.94 -0.60
C ILE A 7 0.83 -1.15 -0.51
N VAL A 8 0.10 -0.15 -1.00
CA VAL A 8 -1.36 -0.17 -1.11
C VAL A 8 -1.76 -0.40 -2.56
N ILE A 9 -2.70 -1.32 -2.78
CA ILE A 9 -3.29 -1.59 -4.10
C ILE A 9 -4.79 -1.31 -4.01
N SER A 10 -5.31 -0.61 -5.01
CA SER A 10 -6.74 -0.36 -5.18
C SER A 10 -7.19 -0.85 -6.54
N THR A 11 -8.26 -1.66 -6.59
CA THR A 11 -8.85 -2.13 -7.84
C THR A 11 -10.30 -1.68 -7.93
N TYR A 12 -10.70 -1.18 -9.09
CA TYR A 12 -12.09 -0.87 -9.40
C TYR A 12 -12.63 -1.89 -10.39
N ASP A 13 -13.64 -2.66 -9.98
CA ASP A 13 -14.40 -3.54 -10.85
C ASP A 13 -15.61 -2.76 -11.40
N VAL A 14 -15.61 -2.52 -12.71
CA VAL A 14 -16.68 -1.77 -13.39
C VAL A 14 -17.99 -2.57 -13.43
N GLY A 15 -17.92 -3.90 -13.57
CA GLY A 15 -19.09 -4.76 -13.69
C GLY A 15 -19.86 -4.89 -12.37
N MET A 16 -19.12 -5.03 -11.27
CA MET A 16 -19.71 -5.05 -9.92
C MET A 16 -19.87 -3.65 -9.30
N GLY A 17 -19.21 -2.64 -9.86
CA GLY A 17 -19.19 -1.29 -9.31
C GLY A 17 -18.52 -1.25 -7.94
N THR A 18 -17.48 -2.06 -7.71
CA THR A 18 -16.82 -2.22 -6.41
C THR A 18 -15.39 -1.69 -6.41
N LEU A 19 -15.00 -1.09 -5.30
CA LEU A 19 -13.61 -0.77 -4.98
C LEU A 19 -13.08 -1.79 -3.97
N ASP A 20 -12.04 -2.52 -4.33
CA ASP A 20 -11.29 -3.35 -3.39
C ASP A 20 -9.96 -2.70 -3.02
N LEU A 21 -9.61 -2.77 -1.75
CA LEU A 21 -8.36 -2.26 -1.21
C LEU A 21 -7.54 -3.43 -0.64
N TYR A 22 -6.25 -3.44 -0.97
CA TYR A 22 -5.29 -4.44 -0.52
C TYR A 22 -4.03 -3.77 0.02
N ILE A 23 -3.33 -4.48 0.89
CA ILE A 23 -1.95 -4.19 1.25
C ILE A 23 -1.08 -5.35 0.80
N THR A 24 0.15 -5.05 0.39
CA THR A 24 1.16 -6.08 0.14
C THR A 24 2.42 -5.80 0.95
N TYR A 25 2.99 -6.88 1.46
CA TYR A 25 4.24 -6.87 2.20
C TYR A 25 5.14 -7.98 1.69
N PRO A 26 6.45 -7.75 1.67
CA PRO A 26 7.38 -8.79 1.28
C PRO A 26 7.55 -9.83 2.39
N ALA A 27 7.63 -11.10 2.00
CA ALA A 27 8.12 -12.17 2.83
C ALA A 27 9.64 -12.04 3.03
N GLN A 28 10.14 -12.56 4.15
CA GLN A 28 11.58 -12.67 4.35
C GLN A 28 12.16 -13.65 3.31
N PRO A 29 13.17 -13.26 2.51
CA PRO A 29 13.76 -14.15 1.52
C PRO A 29 14.39 -15.38 2.19
N THR A 30 14.01 -16.58 1.74
CA THR A 30 14.59 -17.85 2.20
C THR A 30 15.74 -18.26 1.28
N GLY A 31 16.91 -17.62 1.45
CA GLY A 31 18.16 -18.03 0.79
C GLY A 31 19.00 -16.89 0.21
N HIS A 32 20.27 -17.17 -0.10
CA HIS A 32 21.29 -16.18 -0.49
C HIS A 32 21.04 -15.43 -1.81
N LYS A 33 20.01 -15.81 -2.59
CA LYS A 33 19.63 -15.18 -3.88
C LYS A 33 18.12 -15.23 -4.14
N ALA A 34 17.29 -15.47 -3.13
CA ALA A 34 15.85 -15.57 -3.33
C ALA A 34 15.26 -14.16 -3.55
N PHE A 35 14.49 -13.98 -4.62
CA PHE A 35 13.61 -12.82 -4.73
C PHE A 35 12.63 -12.83 -3.55
N PRO A 36 12.29 -11.68 -2.95
CA PRO A 36 11.26 -11.64 -1.93
C PRO A 36 9.93 -12.06 -2.54
N GLU A 37 9.29 -13.08 -1.95
CA GLU A 37 7.87 -13.33 -2.19
C GLU A 37 7.06 -12.16 -1.64
N TYR A 38 5.86 -11.94 -2.16
CA TYR A 38 4.97 -10.88 -1.68
C TYR A 38 3.64 -11.50 -1.27
N TYR A 39 3.21 -11.20 -0.04
CA TYR A 39 1.88 -11.57 0.45
C TYR A 39 0.95 -10.39 0.31
N MET A 40 -0.25 -10.66 -0.20
CA MET A 40 -1.28 -9.65 -0.43
C MET A 40 -2.49 -9.94 0.45
N VAL A 41 -2.93 -8.96 1.22
CA VAL A 41 -4.07 -9.07 2.14
C VAL A 41 -5.14 -8.08 1.70
N LYS A 42 -6.37 -8.57 1.50
CA LYS A 42 -7.53 -7.70 1.24
C LYS A 42 -7.93 -7.01 2.54
N LEU A 43 -7.98 -5.69 2.52
CA LEU A 43 -8.42 -4.86 3.65
C LEU A 43 -9.92 -4.59 3.61
N GLY A 44 -10.50 -4.46 2.42
CA GLY A 44 -11.92 -4.18 2.29
C GLY A 44 -12.42 -4.20 0.86
N SER A 45 -13.73 -4.27 0.72
CA SER A 45 -14.47 -4.18 -0.54
C SER A 45 -15.67 -3.27 -0.35
N PHE A 46 -15.85 -2.29 -1.24
CA PHE A 46 -16.87 -1.27 -1.11
C PHE A 46 -17.70 -1.17 -2.39
N ALA A 47 -19.02 -1.27 -2.28
CA ALA A 47 -19.90 -1.08 -3.43
C ALA A 47 -20.16 0.41 -3.68
N LEU A 48 -19.58 0.95 -4.74
CA LEU A 48 -19.64 2.38 -5.08
C LEU A 48 -20.99 2.81 -5.65
N ILE A 49 -21.70 1.89 -6.31
CA ILE A 49 -22.95 2.18 -7.02
C ILE A 49 -24.21 2.02 -6.15
N ARG A 50 -24.07 1.55 -4.91
CA ARG A 50 -25.22 1.20 -4.05
C ARG A 50 -25.76 2.37 -3.21
N GLY A 51 -25.05 3.49 -3.14
CA GLY A 51 -25.53 4.66 -2.44
C GLY A 51 -24.43 5.66 -2.09
N SER A 52 -24.85 6.87 -1.72
CA SER A 52 -23.93 7.97 -1.38
C SER A 52 -23.11 7.70 -0.12
N ASN A 53 -23.64 6.94 0.84
CA ASN A 53 -22.94 6.61 2.08
C ASN A 53 -21.77 5.64 1.81
N THR A 54 -22.02 4.52 1.14
CA THR A 54 -20.98 3.54 0.80
C THR A 54 -19.92 4.14 -0.12
N PHE A 55 -20.31 5.03 -1.02
CA PHE A 55 -19.39 5.79 -1.85
C PHE A 55 -18.46 6.68 -1.02
N ARG A 56 -18.99 7.45 -0.06
CA ARG A 56 -18.19 8.32 0.82
C ARG A 56 -17.25 7.53 1.72
N GLU A 57 -17.70 6.40 2.26
CA GLU A 57 -16.86 5.50 3.06
C GLU A 57 -15.70 4.96 2.24
N ALA A 58 -15.97 4.46 1.03
CA ALA A 58 -14.95 3.95 0.12
C ALA A 58 -13.89 5.00 -0.23
N LEU A 59 -14.33 6.22 -0.57
CA LEU A 59 -13.44 7.33 -0.93
C LEU A 59 -12.60 7.80 0.26
N THR A 60 -13.17 7.79 1.46
CA THR A 60 -12.45 8.10 2.70
C THR A 60 -11.37 7.05 2.95
N ALA A 61 -11.72 5.76 2.91
CA ALA A 61 -10.77 4.66 3.10
C ALA A 61 -9.62 4.73 2.09
N PHE A 62 -9.95 4.90 0.81
CA PHE A 62 -8.96 5.03 -0.26
C PHE A 62 -8.00 6.21 -0.05
N ARG A 63 -8.53 7.40 0.25
CA ARG A 63 -7.71 8.61 0.47
C ARG A 63 -6.79 8.44 1.66
N ASN A 64 -7.32 7.95 2.79
CA ASN A 64 -6.53 7.72 4.00
C ASN A 64 -5.39 6.73 3.73
N MET A 65 -5.67 5.61 3.04
CA MET A 65 -4.64 4.64 2.70
C MET A 65 -3.58 5.20 1.74
N ARG A 66 -3.99 6.00 0.76
CA ARG A 66 -3.07 6.67 -0.17
C ARG A 66 -2.16 7.66 0.54
N ASP A 67 -2.71 8.45 1.46
CA ASP A 67 -1.96 9.45 2.21
C ASP A 67 -0.98 8.77 3.18
N TRP A 68 -1.40 7.71 3.87
CA TRP A 68 -0.53 6.87 4.68
C TRP A 68 0.63 6.25 3.87
N ALA A 69 0.34 5.68 2.69
CA ALA A 69 1.38 5.14 1.82
C ALA A 69 2.37 6.24 1.35
N LYS A 70 1.89 7.46 1.12
CA LYS A 70 2.73 8.62 0.77
C LYS A 70 3.64 9.02 1.92
N GLU A 71 3.17 9.01 3.16
CA GLU A 71 3.99 9.31 4.34
C GLU A 71 5.17 8.35 4.46
N HIS A 72 4.92 7.04 4.37
CA HIS A 72 5.98 6.03 4.41
C HIS A 72 6.96 6.18 3.25
N ARG A 73 6.46 6.36 2.03
CA ARG A 73 7.32 6.60 0.86
C ARG A 73 8.23 7.81 1.06
N ASN A 74 7.67 8.93 1.55
CA ASN A 74 8.44 10.15 1.79
C ASN A 74 9.49 9.95 2.88
N ARG A 75 9.14 9.22 3.95
CA ARG A 75 10.07 8.86 5.02
C ARG A 75 11.24 8.03 4.49
N PHE A 76 10.97 6.97 3.72
CA PHE A 76 12.04 6.12 3.17
C PHE A 76 12.95 6.87 2.20
N ILE A 77 12.40 7.77 1.39
CA ILE A 77 13.20 8.63 0.51
C ILE A 77 14.12 9.55 1.35
N ALA A 78 13.60 10.14 2.42
CA ALA A 78 14.39 11.01 3.31
C ALA A 78 15.53 10.24 3.99
N GLU A 79 15.24 9.06 4.54
CA GLU A 79 16.22 8.17 5.17
C GLU A 79 17.32 7.72 4.18
N ALA A 80 16.94 7.32 2.96
CA ALA A 80 17.89 6.96 1.91
C ALA A 80 18.81 8.13 1.53
N ASN A 81 18.24 9.34 1.35
CA ASN A 81 19.00 10.54 1.03
C ASN A 81 19.96 10.95 2.15
N ALA A 82 19.55 10.82 3.42
CA ALA A 82 20.41 11.09 4.56
C ALA A 82 21.61 10.14 4.60
N LYS A 83 21.39 8.84 4.33
CA LYS A 83 22.46 7.84 4.25
C LYS A 83 23.49 8.18 3.16
N VAL A 84 23.03 8.55 1.96
CA VAL A 84 23.93 8.95 0.86
C VAL A 84 24.74 10.21 1.22
N ARG A 85 24.12 11.20 1.88
CA ARG A 85 24.84 12.40 2.34
C ARG A 85 25.88 12.08 3.41
N GLY A 86 25.57 11.18 4.33
CA GLY A 86 26.52 10.72 5.35
C GLY A 86 27.72 9.98 4.77
N LEU A 87 27.53 9.20 3.70
CA LEU A 87 28.60 8.49 2.99
C LEU A 87 29.52 9.39 2.16
N ARG A 88 29.12 10.65 1.92
CA ARG A 88 29.89 11.65 1.16
C ARG A 88 30.70 12.61 2.04
N ARG A 89 30.67 12.43 3.36
CA ARG A 89 31.52 13.14 4.33
C ARG A 89 32.72 12.28 4.69
#